data_AF-A8N4U9-F1
#
_entry.id   AF-A8N4U9-F1
#
_cell.length_a   1.000
_cell.length_b   1.000
_cell.length_c   1.000
_cell.angle_alpha   90.00
_cell.angle_beta   90.00
_cell.angle_gamma   90.00
#
_symmetry.space_group_name_H-M   'P 1'
#
loop_
_entity.id
_entity.type
_entity.pdbx_description
1 polymer ?
#
loop_
_entity_poly.entity_id
_entity_poly.type
_entity_poly.pdbx_seq_one_letter_code
_entity_poly.pdbx_strand_id
1 'polypeptide(L)'
;MVSPYVPHALYAIAVTSISIHIVGHKRESEEERTRYESRISILEQIRDHLRNPNSTTSKDEIERLKRLARPLKEDPHADGRKLPEVEIGWRDVWFGRKLPKEDEELSEWDKKDLERLKEAFKEEKA
;
A
#
# COMPACT_ATOMS: atom_id res chain seq x y z
N MET A 1 -22.07 -10.14 -36.41
CA MET A 1 -20.95 -9.35 -36.99
C MET A 1 -20.23 -8.67 -35.85
N VAL A 2 -18.98 -9.03 -35.60
CA VAL A 2 -18.18 -8.45 -34.50
C VAL A 2 -17.86 -7.02 -34.89
N SER A 3 -18.18 -6.05 -34.02
CA SER A 3 -17.92 -4.64 -34.29
C SER A 3 -16.40 -4.42 -34.51
N PRO A 4 -15.95 -3.76 -35.58
CA PRO A 4 -14.53 -3.63 -35.95
C PRO A 4 -13.67 -2.87 -34.91
N TYR A 5 -14.31 -2.27 -33.91
CA TYR A 5 -13.67 -1.52 -32.83
C TYR A 5 -13.29 -2.38 -31.62
N VAL A 6 -13.85 -3.60 -31.49
CA VAL A 6 -13.58 -4.48 -30.34
C VAL A 6 -12.09 -4.86 -30.23
N PRO A 7 -11.39 -5.24 -31.31
CA PRO A 7 -9.96 -5.52 -31.23
C PRO A 7 -9.14 -4.30 -30.79
N HIS A 8 -9.46 -3.10 -31.31
CA HIS A 8 -8.75 -1.86 -30.98
C HIS A 8 -8.95 -1.47 -29.50
N ALA A 9 -10.16 -1.65 -28.97
CA ALA A 9 -10.44 -1.41 -27.55
C ALA A 9 -9.66 -2.38 -26.65
N LEU A 10 -9.59 -3.68 -27.01
CA LEU A 10 -8.81 -4.67 -26.26
C LEU A 10 -7.32 -4.35 -26.26
N TYR A 11 -6.77 -3.93 -27.41
CA TYR A 11 -5.37 -3.51 -27.48
C TYR A 11 -5.10 -2.27 -26.64
N ALA A 12 -5.98 -1.27 -26.67
CA ALA A 12 -5.84 -0.09 -25.83
C ALA A 12 -5.86 -0.44 -24.34
N ILE A 13 -6.79 -1.30 -23.90
CA ILE A 13 -6.87 -1.78 -22.51
C ILE A 13 -5.62 -2.57 -22.11
N ALA A 14 -5.13 -3.44 -22.98
CA ALA A 14 -3.93 -4.23 -22.70
C ALA A 14 -2.70 -3.31 -22.53
N VAL A 15 -2.51 -2.34 -23.43
CA VAL A 15 -1.38 -1.40 -23.37
C VAL A 15 -1.46 -0.53 -22.13
N THR A 16 -2.63 0.02 -21.78
CA THR A 16 -2.78 0.84 -20.57
C THR A 16 -2.55 0.00 -19.32
N SER A 17 -3.13 -1.21 -19.25
CA SER A 17 -2.94 -2.13 -18.13
C SER A 17 -1.46 -2.48 -17.91
N ILE A 18 -0.75 -2.87 -18.97
CA ILE A 18 0.68 -3.22 -18.89
C ILE A 18 1.50 -1.99 -18.48
N SER A 19 1.20 -0.82 -19.04
CA SER A 19 1.91 0.42 -18.72
C SER A 19 1.76 0.78 -17.24
N ILE A 20 0.54 0.69 -16.70
CA ILE A 20 0.26 0.96 -15.29
C ILE A 20 1.00 -0.04 -14.39
N HIS A 21 0.94 -1.33 -14.74
CA HIS A 21 1.58 -2.38 -13.96
C HIS A 21 3.11 -2.22 -13.89
N ILE A 22 3.77 -1.91 -15.02
CA ILE A 22 5.23 -1.69 -15.06
C ILE A 22 5.62 -0.47 -14.22
N VAL A 23 4.85 0.62 -14.30
CA VAL A 23 5.11 1.82 -13.49
C VAL A 23 4.97 1.52 -12.01
N GLY A 24 3.95 0.75 -11.61
CA GLY A 24 3.78 0.30 -10.23
C GLY A 24 4.97 -0.53 -9.75
N HIS A 25 5.33 -1.57 -10.50
CA HIS A 25 6.45 -2.45 -10.17
C HIS A 25 7.79 -1.71 -10.07
N LYS A 26 8.02 -0.72 -10.94
CA LYS A 26 9.22 0.10 -10.87
C LYS A 26 9.28 0.89 -9.56
N ARG A 27 8.18 1.56 -9.17
CA ARG A 27 8.12 2.35 -7.93
C ARG A 27 8.31 1.48 -6.70
N GLU A 28 7.64 0.33 -6.64
CA GLU A 28 7.80 -0.64 -5.57
C GLU A 28 9.26 -1.10 -5.44
N SER A 29 9.91 -1.42 -6.57
CA SER A 29 11.33 -1.81 -6.57
C SER A 29 12.28 -0.69 -6.09
N GLU A 30 11.97 0.57 -6.40
CA GLU A 30 12.74 1.73 -5.94
C GLU A 30 12.57 1.97 -4.44
N GLU A 31 11.34 1.80 -3.92
CA GLU A 31 11.04 1.88 -2.49
C GLU A 31 11.73 0.76 -1.71
N GLU A 32 11.65 -0.48 -2.21
CA GLU A 32 12.37 -1.62 -1.63
C GLU A 32 13.88 -1.39 -1.61
N ARG A 33 14.45 -0.90 -2.72
CA ARG A 33 15.88 -0.61 -2.81
C ARG A 33 16.31 0.43 -1.77
N THR A 34 15.57 1.53 -1.65
CA THR A 34 15.84 2.59 -0.66
C THR A 34 15.73 2.05 0.77
N ARG A 35 14.76 1.17 1.02
CA ARG A 35 14.58 0.50 2.31
C ARG A 35 15.75 -0.43 2.64
N TYR A 36 16.24 -1.21 1.67
CA TYR A 36 17.40 -2.08 1.86
C TYR A 36 18.69 -1.28 2.06
N GLU A 37 18.91 -0.22 1.29
CA GLU A 37 20.06 0.67 1.43
C GLU A 37 20.13 1.29 2.83
N SER A 38 19.00 1.77 3.34
CA SER A 38 18.90 2.32 4.70
C SER A 38 19.26 1.27 5.77
N ARG A 39 18.82 0.02 5.58
CA ARG A 39 19.17 -1.08 6.49
C ARG A 39 20.64 -1.44 6.44
N ILE A 40 21.22 -1.48 5.23
CA ILE A 40 22.64 -1.75 5.06
C ILE A 40 23.44 -0.69 5.80
N SER A 41 23.12 0.59 5.61
CA SER A 41 23.76 1.71 6.34
C SER A 41 23.70 1.55 7.86
N ILE A 42 22.53 1.19 8.42
CA ILE A 42 22.38 0.95 9.87
C ILE A 42 23.23 -0.25 10.32
N LEU A 43 23.27 -1.33 9.55
CA LEU A 43 24.07 -2.52 9.88
C LEU A 43 25.57 -2.23 9.79
N GLU A 44 26.01 -1.41 8.83
CA GLU A 44 27.38 -0.94 8.73
C GLU A 44 27.76 -0.06 9.92
N GLN A 45 26.87 0.83 10.35
CA GLN A 45 27.05 1.62 11.56
C GLN A 45 27.21 0.71 12.79
N ILE A 46 26.34 -0.30 12.96
CA ILE A 46 26.45 -1.29 14.04
C ILE A 46 27.78 -2.05 13.95
N ARG A 47 28.19 -2.48 12.76
CA ARG A 47 29.47 -3.18 12.53
C ARG A 47 30.65 -2.31 12.96
N ASP A 48 30.67 -1.05 12.56
CA ASP A 48 31.76 -0.12 12.84
C ASP A 48 31.83 0.23 14.33
N HIS A 49 30.67 0.30 15.01
CA HIS A 49 30.61 0.42 16.47
C HIS A 49 31.14 -0.83 17.19
N LEU A 50 30.80 -2.03 16.74
CA LEU A 50 31.30 -3.27 17.36
C LEU A 50 32.80 -3.47 17.13
N ARG A 51 33.34 -2.94 16.01
CA ARG A 51 34.76 -3.05 15.67
C ARG A 51 35.64 -2.06 16.43
N ASN A 52 35.08 -0.97 16.95
CA ASN A 52 35.80 0.04 17.74
C ASN A 52 35.63 -0.23 19.25
N PRO A 53 36.62 -0.82 19.94
CA PRO A 53 36.54 -1.10 21.38
C PRO A 53 36.57 0.17 22.26
N ASN A 54 36.87 1.33 21.68
CA ASN A 54 37.00 2.61 22.38
C ASN A 54 35.76 3.52 22.25
N SER A 55 34.76 3.15 21.44
CA SER A 55 33.52 3.91 21.43
C SER A 55 32.69 3.48 22.64
N THR A 56 32.64 4.35 23.66
CA THR A 56 31.74 4.28 24.83
C THR A 56 30.28 4.46 24.41
N THR A 57 29.84 3.69 23.42
CA THR A 57 28.49 3.76 22.88
C THR A 57 27.57 3.02 23.84
N SER A 58 26.56 3.72 24.36
CA SER A 58 25.55 3.11 25.24
C SER A 58 24.92 1.92 24.53
N LYS A 59 24.74 0.82 25.26
CA LYS A 59 24.01 -0.36 24.78
C LYS A 59 22.62 0.03 24.24
N ASP A 60 22.05 1.12 24.74
CA ASP A 60 20.77 1.69 24.31
C ASP A 60 20.80 2.16 22.85
N GLU A 61 21.91 2.74 22.37
CA GLU A 61 22.05 3.22 20.99
C GLU A 61 22.08 2.03 20.01
N ILE A 62 22.78 0.96 20.40
CA ILE A 62 22.84 -0.29 19.63
C ILE A 62 21.47 -0.96 19.60
N GLU A 63 20.75 -0.97 20.73
CA GLU A 63 19.38 -1.51 20.79
C GLU A 63 18.41 -0.71 19.91
N ARG A 64 18.55 0.62 19.90
CA ARG A 64 17.76 1.51 19.03
C ARG A 64 18.04 1.26 17.55
N LEU A 65 19.31 1.16 17.15
CA LEU A 65 19.70 0.85 15.76
C LEU A 65 19.22 -0.55 15.34
N LYS A 66 19.33 -1.53 16.23
CA LYS A 66 18.79 -2.89 16.01
C LYS A 66 17.26 -2.88 15.85
N ARG A 67 16.54 -2.07 16.62
CA ARG A 67 15.09 -1.89 16.48
C ARG A 67 14.73 -1.25 15.15
N LEU A 68 15.52 -0.29 14.67
CA LEU A 68 15.30 0.41 13.40
C LEU A 68 15.63 -0.47 12.18
N ALA A 69 16.65 -1.33 12.28
CA ALA A 69 17.01 -2.28 11.23
C ALA A 69 16.09 -3.51 11.17
N ARG A 70 15.32 -3.79 12.24
CA ARG A 70 14.42 -4.95 12.28
C ARG A 70 13.43 -4.82 11.11
N PRO A 71 13.27 -5.88 10.30
CA PRO A 71 12.23 -5.85 9.30
C PRO A 71 10.91 -5.65 10.02
N LEU A 72 10.12 -4.67 9.56
CA LEU A 72 8.68 -4.68 9.76
C LEU A 72 8.18 -5.93 9.01
N LYS A 73 8.44 -7.12 9.58
CA LYS A 73 7.48 -8.20 9.50
C LYS A 73 6.25 -7.59 10.12
N GLU A 74 5.13 -7.71 9.42
CA GLU A 74 3.82 -7.56 10.00
C GLU A 74 3.82 -8.32 11.33
N ASP A 75 4.11 -7.62 12.43
CA ASP A 75 3.84 -8.16 13.74
C ASP A 75 2.31 -8.26 13.75
N PRO A 76 1.71 -9.45 13.84
CA PRO A 76 0.26 -9.59 13.93
C PRO A 76 -0.30 -8.91 15.20
N HIS A 77 0.57 -8.39 16.06
CA HIS A 77 0.27 -7.72 17.32
C HIS A 77 0.77 -6.28 17.43
N ALA A 78 1.38 -5.70 16.39
CA ALA A 78 1.70 -4.27 16.37
C ALA A 78 0.51 -3.49 15.79
N ASP A 79 -0.39 -3.05 16.67
CA ASP A 79 -1.44 -2.06 16.41
C ASP A 79 -2.25 -2.22 15.11
N GLY A 80 -3.17 -3.19 15.12
CA GLY A 80 -4.62 -2.92 14.99
C GLY A 80 -5.17 -2.16 13.77
N ARG A 81 -4.39 -1.88 12.72
CA ARG A 81 -4.87 -1.30 11.47
C ARG A 81 -4.27 -2.03 10.29
N LYS A 82 -4.68 -3.28 10.11
CA LYS A 82 -4.78 -3.84 8.76
C LYS A 82 -5.83 -2.98 8.06
N LEU A 83 -5.39 -2.04 7.21
CA LEU A 83 -6.29 -1.52 6.18
C LEU A 83 -6.84 -2.76 5.48
N PRO A 84 -8.16 -2.88 5.30
CA PRO A 84 -8.71 -4.01 4.56
C PRO A 84 -7.95 -4.06 3.24
N GLU A 85 -7.35 -5.22 2.97
CA GLU A 85 -6.72 -5.50 1.68
C GLU A 85 -7.86 -5.43 0.66
N VAL A 86 -8.06 -4.25 0.08
CA VAL A 86 -9.05 -4.05 -0.96
C VAL A 86 -8.47 -4.71 -2.19
N GLU A 87 -8.71 -6.02 -2.33
CA GLU A 87 -8.46 -6.74 -3.57
C GLU A 87 -9.35 -6.12 -4.63
N ILE A 88 -8.79 -5.22 -5.43
CA ILE A 88 -9.48 -4.64 -6.58
C ILE A 88 -9.60 -5.75 -7.62
N GLY A 89 -10.79 -6.32 -7.72
CA GLY A 89 -11.09 -7.31 -8.74
C GLY A 89 -11.20 -6.64 -10.12
N TRP A 90 -10.77 -7.34 -11.17
CA TRP A 90 -10.98 -6.88 -12.56
C TRP A 90 -12.45 -6.58 -12.89
N ARG A 91 -13.39 -7.18 -12.14
CA ARG A 91 -14.82 -6.89 -12.21
C ARG A 91 -15.17 -5.50 -11.70
N ASP A 92 -14.52 -5.02 -10.63
CA ASP A 92 -14.77 -3.69 -10.05
C ASP A 92 -14.26 -2.56 -10.97
N VAL A 93 -13.18 -2.83 -11.71
CA VAL A 93 -12.62 -1.91 -12.71
C VAL A 93 -13.55 -1.79 -13.93
N TRP A 94 -14.17 -2.88 -14.37
CA TRP A 94 -15.04 -2.90 -15.56
C TRP A 94 -16.48 -2.47 -15.30
N PHE A 95 -17.04 -2.83 -14.15
CA PHE A 95 -18.44 -2.57 -13.84
C PHE A 95 -18.65 -1.40 -12.88
N GLY A 96 -17.56 -0.77 -12.42
CA GLY A 96 -17.59 0.18 -11.31
C GLY A 96 -17.90 -0.53 -9.98
N ARG A 97 -17.46 0.07 -8.88
CA ARG A 97 -17.73 -0.43 -7.53
C ARG A 97 -19.24 -0.46 -7.30
N LYS A 98 -19.84 -1.65 -7.31
CA LYS A 98 -21.22 -1.81 -6.83
C LYS A 98 -21.16 -1.67 -5.31
N LEU A 99 -21.96 -0.77 -4.76
CA LEU A 99 -22.08 -0.65 -3.31
C LEU A 99 -22.38 -2.04 -2.71
N PRO A 100 -21.77 -2.39 -1.57
CA PRO A 100 -22.08 -3.64 -0.89
C PRO A 100 -23.59 -3.71 -0.65
N LYS A 101 -24.17 -4.87 -0.94
CA LYS A 101 -25.59 -5.13 -0.70
C LYS A 101 -25.87 -4.99 0.80
N GLU A 102 -27.05 -4.51 1.12
CA GLU A 102 -27.52 -4.13 2.48
C GLU A 102 -27.48 -5.26 3.53
N ASP A 103 -27.12 -6.48 3.17
CA ASP A 103 -27.14 -7.66 4.04
C ASP A 103 -25.77 -8.05 4.64
N GLU A 104 -24.68 -7.37 4.27
CA GLU A 104 -23.36 -7.56 4.88
C GLU A 104 -23.15 -6.44 5.92
N GLU A 105 -22.93 -6.82 7.19
CA GLU A 105 -22.85 -5.89 8.33
C GLU A 105 -21.84 -4.75 8.07
N LEU A 106 -22.38 -3.64 7.57
CA LEU A 106 -21.62 -2.43 7.27
C LEU A 106 -20.93 -1.94 8.54
N SER A 107 -19.60 -1.81 8.46
CA SER A 107 -18.79 -1.14 9.48
C SER A 107 -19.37 0.24 9.77
N GLU A 108 -19.40 0.66 11.03
CA GLU A 108 -19.97 1.95 11.46
C GLU A 108 -19.37 3.15 10.69
N TRP A 109 -18.16 2.99 10.18
CA TRP A 109 -17.46 3.97 9.36
C TRP A 109 -18.00 4.06 7.93
N ASP A 110 -18.40 2.94 7.33
CA ASP A 110 -18.99 2.93 5.98
C ASP A 110 -20.36 3.62 5.96
N LYS A 111 -21.13 3.48 7.06
CA LYS A 111 -22.40 4.22 7.24
C LYS A 111 -22.16 5.73 7.27
N LYS A 112 -21.12 6.16 7.98
CA LYS A 112 -20.77 7.59 8.12
C LYS A 112 -20.30 8.22 6.81
N ASP A 113 -19.56 7.50 5.99
CA ASP A 113 -19.14 7.98 4.67
C ASP A 113 -20.31 8.02 3.68
N LEU A 114 -21.24 7.06 3.75
CA LEU A 114 -22.47 7.09 2.95
C LEU A 114 -23.38 8.25 3.31
N GLU A 115 -23.47 8.59 4.59
CA GLU A 115 -24.23 9.76 5.06
C GLU A 115 -23.62 11.06 4.53
N ARG A 116 -22.29 11.22 4.60
CA ARG A 116 -21.58 12.38 4.04
C ARG A 116 -21.79 12.52 2.53
N LEU A 117 -21.73 11.40 1.79
CA LEU A 117 -21.99 11.42 0.35
C LEU A 117 -23.45 11.81 0.06
N LYS A 118 -24.41 11.30 0.83
CA LYS A 118 -25.84 11.67 0.68
C LYS A 118 -26.10 13.14 0.98
N GLU A 119 -25.40 13.72 1.95
CA GLU A 119 -25.47 15.15 2.25
C GLU A 119 -24.89 15.99 1.12
N ALA A 120 -23.70 15.64 0.62
CA ALA A 120 -23.08 16.32 -0.52
C ALA A 120 -23.97 16.29 -1.78
N PHE A 121 -24.60 15.16 -2.08
CA PHE A 121 -25.54 15.04 -3.21
C PHE A 121 -26.86 15.80 -3.01
N LYS A 122 -27.27 16.06 -1.75
CA LYS A 122 -28.45 16.89 -1.45
C LYS A 122 -28.13 18.37 -1.56
N GLU A 123 -26.94 18.79 -1.12
CA GLU A 123 -26.47 20.17 -1.28
C GLU A 123 -26.23 20.54 -2.75
N GLU A 124 -25.79 19.60 -3.58
CA GLU A 124 -25.60 19.84 -5.02
C GLU A 124 -26.92 19.92 -5.81
N LYS A 125 -28.03 19.40 -5.27
CA LYS A 125 -29.36 19.41 -5.90
C LYS A 125 -30.33 20.47 -5.36
N ALA A 126 -29.93 21.25 -4.36
CA ALA A 126 -30.69 22.37 -3.80
C ALA A 126 -30.21 23.70 -4.40
#